data_AF-A0A382UZ98-F1
#
_entry.id   AF-A0A382UZ98-F1
#
_cell.length_a   1.000
_cell.length_b   1.000
_cell.length_c   1.000
_cell.angle_alpha   90.00
_cell.angle_beta   90.00
_cell.angle_gamma   90.00
#
_symmetry.space_group_name_H-M   'P 1'
#
loop_
_entity.id
_entity.type
_entity.pdbx_description
1 polymer ?
#
loop_
_entity_poly.entity_id
_entity_poly.type
_entity_poly.pdbx_seq_one_letter_code
_entity_poly.pdbx_strand_id
1 'polypeptide(L)'
;MAAKVPIRTVYTNSVATGLAEFQSGEFVDYTSGGTGLAALGSAGQVLKVNSGASALEYGNVEAVINIDGMTDGSGATLAATDKFAISDGGTEKYLLASQIDTYVSATTATLTNKTLTTPQITSGVLNTGVSGSAIKDQDDMSSDSATHLATQQSIKAYVDTQITAEDLDVTTDSGTIAIDLDSETLTVSGGTGLDSSATGNAVTLAIDSTVATLTGTQTLTNKSVDLGTNTLTGSVAEFNSAL
;
A
#
# COMPACT_ATOMS: atom_id res chain seq x y z
N MET A 1 -51.05 66.91 2.37
CA MET A 1 -49.93 67.79 2.75
C MET A 1 -49.74 68.79 1.62
N ALA A 2 -49.77 70.10 1.90
CA ALA A 2 -49.53 71.11 0.87
C ALA A 2 -48.03 71.18 0.57
N ALA A 3 -47.66 71.17 -0.72
CA ALA A 3 -46.28 71.40 -1.12
C ALA A 3 -45.88 72.83 -0.73
N LYS A 4 -44.87 72.96 0.13
CA LYS A 4 -44.32 74.27 0.50
C LYS A 4 -43.18 74.61 -0.45
N VAL A 5 -43.19 75.82 -0.98
CA VAL A 5 -42.08 76.34 -1.79
C VAL A 5 -40.98 76.82 -0.84
N PRO A 6 -39.73 76.33 -0.98
CA PRO A 6 -38.61 76.85 -0.21
C PRO A 6 -38.42 78.35 -0.47
N ILE A 7 -38.10 79.12 0.59
CA ILE A 7 -37.76 80.54 0.51
C ILE A 7 -36.33 80.74 1.03
N ARG A 8 -35.56 81.64 0.41
CA ARG A 8 -34.21 82.01 0.86
C ARG A 8 -34.26 83.30 1.69
N THR A 9 -33.32 83.44 2.61
CA THR A 9 -32.99 84.73 3.22
C THR A 9 -32.20 85.59 2.23
N VAL A 10 -32.64 86.83 2.03
CA VAL A 10 -31.92 87.82 1.22
C VAL A 10 -30.94 88.55 2.14
N TYR A 11 -29.67 88.62 1.76
CA TYR A 11 -28.64 89.33 2.50
C TYR A 11 -28.17 90.57 1.74
N THR A 12 -27.94 91.66 2.47
CA THR A 12 -27.21 92.84 1.98
C THR A 12 -26.06 93.10 2.94
N ASN A 13 -24.82 93.13 2.45
CA ASN A 13 -23.61 93.30 3.29
C ASN A 13 -23.56 92.33 4.49
N SER A 14 -23.88 91.04 4.26
CA SER A 14 -23.92 89.99 5.30
C SER A 14 -25.00 90.17 6.38
N VAL A 15 -25.93 91.13 6.22
CA VAL A 15 -27.09 91.32 7.09
C VAL A 15 -28.33 90.77 6.40
N ALA A 16 -29.12 89.94 7.09
CA ALA A 16 -30.38 89.43 6.55
C ALA A 16 -31.40 90.58 6.44
N THR A 17 -31.87 90.85 5.23
CA THR A 17 -32.76 91.98 4.91
C THR A 17 -34.17 91.56 4.49
N GLY A 18 -34.42 90.26 4.29
CA GLY A 18 -35.76 89.76 3.95
C GLY A 18 -35.80 88.29 3.57
N LEU A 19 -36.96 87.82 3.10
CA LEU A 19 -37.18 86.49 2.55
C LEU A 19 -37.65 86.61 1.09
N ALA A 20 -37.19 85.72 0.21
CA ALA A 20 -37.59 85.67 -1.20
C ALA A 20 -37.66 84.23 -1.71
N GLU A 21 -38.43 83.98 -2.76
CA GLU A 21 -38.45 82.68 -3.44
C GLU A 21 -37.15 82.44 -4.20
N PHE A 22 -36.68 81.18 -4.23
CA PHE A 22 -35.54 80.78 -5.05
C PHE A 22 -35.78 81.12 -6.52
N GLN A 23 -34.79 81.72 -7.16
CA GLN A 23 -34.82 82.06 -8.57
C GLN A 23 -34.29 80.90 -9.42
N SER A 24 -34.65 80.88 -10.70
CA SER A 24 -34.11 79.88 -11.64
C SER A 24 -32.58 79.98 -11.69
N GLY A 25 -31.90 78.85 -11.45
CA GLY A 25 -30.44 78.77 -11.40
C GLY A 25 -29.83 78.93 -10.00
N GLU A 26 -30.62 79.33 -9.00
CA GLU A 26 -30.18 79.29 -7.60
C GLU A 26 -30.34 77.87 -7.05
N PHE A 27 -29.37 77.45 -6.25
CA PHE A 27 -29.43 76.20 -5.49
C PHE A 27 -28.95 76.45 -4.07
N VAL A 28 -29.38 75.59 -3.14
CA VAL A 28 -28.78 75.57 -1.81
C VAL A 28 -27.54 74.70 -1.90
N ASP A 29 -26.38 75.28 -1.57
CA ASP A 29 -25.12 74.53 -1.54
C ASP A 29 -25.27 73.32 -0.60
N TYR A 30 -24.62 72.20 -0.90
CA TYR A 30 -24.71 70.98 -0.09
C TYR A 30 -24.21 71.20 1.35
N THR A 31 -23.27 72.14 1.54
CA THR A 31 -22.82 72.59 2.87
C THR A 31 -23.88 73.40 3.63
N SER A 32 -24.88 73.96 2.94
CA SER A 32 -25.92 74.82 3.51
C SER A 32 -27.33 74.23 3.37
N GLY A 33 -27.48 73.10 2.66
CA GLY A 33 -28.74 72.58 2.11
C GLY A 33 -29.26 71.29 2.72
N GLY A 34 -28.80 70.94 3.92
CA GLY A 34 -29.51 69.98 4.78
C GLY A 34 -28.67 68.85 5.36
N THR A 35 -27.47 68.58 4.86
CA THR A 35 -26.56 67.63 5.52
C THR A 35 -25.42 68.34 6.25
N GLY A 36 -25.02 69.54 5.80
CA GLY A 36 -23.91 70.30 6.41
C GLY A 36 -22.54 69.65 6.24
N LEU A 37 -22.45 68.58 5.43
CA LEU A 37 -21.25 67.76 5.27
C LEU A 37 -20.54 68.13 3.96
N ALA A 38 -19.25 68.48 4.05
CA ALA A 38 -18.43 68.76 2.87
C ALA A 38 -18.11 67.49 2.05
N ALA A 39 -18.33 66.29 2.61
CA ALA A 39 -18.17 64.99 1.97
C ALA A 39 -19.24 64.02 2.49
N LEU A 40 -19.70 63.10 1.64
CA LEU A 40 -20.71 62.09 1.98
C LEU A 40 -20.15 60.90 2.79
N GLY A 41 -18.95 61.01 3.38
CA GLY A 41 -18.26 59.91 4.07
C GLY A 41 -16.81 59.75 3.63
N SER A 42 -16.15 58.72 4.15
CA SER A 42 -14.80 58.28 3.75
C SER A 42 -14.86 57.28 2.61
N ALA A 43 -13.80 57.21 1.80
CA ALA A 43 -13.69 56.23 0.73
C ALA A 43 -13.80 54.79 1.28
N GLY A 44 -14.55 53.92 0.58
CA GLY A 44 -14.76 52.53 0.98
C GLY A 44 -15.85 52.30 2.02
N GLN A 45 -16.56 53.35 2.44
CA GLN A 45 -17.75 53.21 3.28
C GLN A 45 -19.00 52.88 2.45
N VAL A 46 -19.90 52.09 3.04
CA VAL A 46 -21.26 51.85 2.55
C VAL A 46 -22.27 52.44 3.50
N LEU A 47 -23.39 52.90 2.94
CA LEU A 47 -24.55 53.29 3.71
C LEU A 47 -25.35 52.03 4.04
N LYS A 48 -25.41 51.68 5.31
CA LYS A 48 -26.14 50.50 5.80
C LYS A 48 -27.17 50.93 6.82
N VAL A 49 -28.14 50.07 7.07
CA VAL A 49 -29.06 50.26 8.19
C VAL A 49 -28.27 49.99 9.48
N ASN A 50 -28.40 50.87 10.47
CA ASN A 50 -27.73 50.69 11.76
C ASN A 50 -28.22 49.42 12.49
N SER A 51 -27.47 48.95 13.47
CA SER A 51 -27.82 47.74 14.22
C SER A 51 -29.19 47.80 14.92
N GLY A 52 -29.70 49.01 15.18
CA GLY A 52 -31.03 49.25 15.75
C GLY A 52 -32.17 49.32 14.73
N ALA A 53 -31.91 49.10 13.44
CA ALA A 53 -32.88 49.23 12.34
C ALA A 53 -33.62 50.58 12.26
N SER A 54 -33.05 51.62 12.87
CA SER A 54 -33.72 52.89 13.14
C SER A 54 -33.15 54.06 12.34
N ALA A 55 -31.95 53.91 11.78
CA ALA A 55 -31.30 54.93 10.98
C ALA A 55 -30.37 54.31 9.94
N LEU A 56 -29.87 55.14 9.04
CA LEU A 56 -28.75 54.81 8.17
C LEU A 56 -27.44 55.21 8.86
N GLU A 57 -26.42 54.38 8.73
CA GLU A 57 -25.06 54.64 9.20
C GLU A 57 -24.04 54.32 8.09
N TYR A 58 -22.87 54.97 8.16
CA TYR A 58 -21.74 54.58 7.35
C TYR A 58 -21.02 53.40 8.01
N GLY A 59 -20.89 52.31 7.29
CA GLY A 59 -20.10 51.14 7.70
C GLY A 59 -18.97 50.86 6.71
N ASN A 60 -18.02 50.02 7.13
CA ASN A 60 -17.05 49.46 6.20
C ASN A 60 -17.74 48.44 5.27
N VAL A 61 -17.22 48.28 4.05
CA VAL A 61 -17.54 47.12 3.21
C VAL A 61 -16.89 45.90 3.85
N GLU A 62 -17.71 45.03 4.43
CA GLU A 62 -17.27 43.67 4.76
C GLU A 62 -17.27 42.86 3.46
N ALA A 63 -16.19 42.15 3.14
CA ALA A 63 -16.14 41.26 1.98
C ALA A 63 -16.99 40.01 2.26
N VAL A 64 -18.32 40.13 2.11
CA VAL A 64 -19.23 39.01 2.38
C VAL A 64 -19.34 38.14 1.13
N ILE A 65 -18.70 36.97 1.15
CA ILE A 65 -19.08 35.88 0.25
C ILE A 65 -20.40 35.33 0.78
N ASN A 66 -21.51 35.63 0.10
CA ASN A 66 -22.81 35.07 0.45
C ASN A 66 -22.91 33.62 -0.04
N ILE A 67 -22.52 32.67 0.80
CA ILE A 67 -22.56 31.24 0.50
C ILE A 67 -24.02 30.73 0.49
N ASP A 68 -24.87 31.26 1.37
CA ASP A 68 -26.27 30.84 1.51
C ASP A 68 -27.13 31.16 0.27
N GLY A 69 -26.67 32.08 -0.58
CA GLY A 69 -27.31 32.44 -1.85
C GLY A 69 -26.79 31.69 -3.08
N MET A 70 -25.81 30.79 -2.94
CA MET A 70 -25.24 30.06 -4.08
C MET A 70 -26.17 28.93 -4.57
N THR A 71 -26.17 28.66 -5.88
CA THR A 71 -26.89 27.54 -6.50
C THR A 71 -26.06 26.25 -6.45
N ASP A 72 -26.72 25.07 -6.50
CA ASP A 72 -26.02 23.78 -6.56
C ASP A 72 -25.06 23.70 -7.76
N GLY A 73 -23.82 23.29 -7.48
CA GLY A 73 -22.72 23.16 -8.43
C GLY A 73 -22.31 21.72 -8.69
N SER A 74 -23.12 20.72 -8.35
CA SER A 74 -22.82 19.29 -8.48
C SER A 74 -22.31 18.82 -9.87
N GLY A 75 -22.57 19.59 -10.93
CA GLY A 75 -22.04 19.35 -12.29
C GLY A 75 -20.81 20.18 -12.67
N ALA A 76 -20.37 21.13 -11.84
CA ALA A 76 -19.21 21.97 -12.10
C ALA A 76 -17.91 21.17 -11.91
N THR A 77 -17.03 21.24 -12.90
CA THR A 77 -15.66 20.72 -12.80
C THR A 77 -14.71 21.85 -12.48
N LEU A 78 -13.88 21.65 -11.46
CA LEU A 78 -12.86 22.60 -11.07
C LEU A 78 -11.69 22.54 -12.07
N ALA A 79 -11.50 23.59 -12.85
CA ALA A 79 -10.34 23.78 -13.69
C ALA A 79 -9.15 24.30 -12.88
N ALA A 80 -7.92 24.01 -13.33
CA ALA A 80 -6.68 24.46 -12.69
C ALA A 80 -6.60 25.98 -12.47
N THR A 81 -7.31 26.76 -13.30
CA THR A 81 -7.38 28.23 -13.27
C THR A 81 -8.51 28.77 -12.41
N ASP A 82 -9.39 27.91 -11.90
CA ASP A 82 -10.51 28.35 -11.06
C ASP A 82 -10.00 28.90 -9.74
N LYS A 83 -10.69 29.93 -9.25
CA LYS A 83 -10.25 30.73 -8.12
C LYS A 83 -11.05 30.40 -6.88
N PHE A 84 -10.34 30.16 -5.79
CA PHE A 84 -10.88 30.07 -4.44
C PHE A 84 -10.50 31.31 -3.68
N ALA A 85 -11.48 32.05 -3.17
CA ALA A 85 -11.21 33.15 -2.27
C ALA A 85 -10.66 32.61 -0.94
N ILE A 86 -9.63 33.29 -0.43
CA ILE A 86 -9.01 33.01 0.87
C ILE A 86 -8.77 34.33 1.58
N SER A 87 -8.66 34.30 2.91
CA SER A 87 -8.12 35.42 3.68
C SER A 87 -6.74 35.01 4.21
N ASP A 88 -5.73 35.81 3.92
CA ASP A 88 -4.35 35.61 4.36
C ASP A 88 -3.90 36.84 5.13
N GLY A 89 -3.81 36.71 6.47
CA GLY A 89 -3.42 37.80 7.35
C GLY A 89 -4.36 39.01 7.31
N GLY A 90 -5.65 38.80 7.04
CA GLY A 90 -6.65 39.88 6.93
C GLY A 90 -6.66 40.59 5.56
N THR A 91 -5.97 40.04 4.56
CA THR A 91 -6.10 40.46 3.16
C THR A 91 -6.77 39.34 2.36
N GLU A 92 -7.86 39.67 1.68
CA GLU A 92 -8.54 38.74 0.78
C GLU A 92 -7.69 38.53 -0.48
N LYS A 93 -7.44 37.26 -0.80
CA LYS A 93 -6.72 36.82 -1.99
C LYS A 93 -7.52 35.73 -2.69
N TYR A 94 -7.05 35.30 -3.85
CA TYR A 94 -7.50 34.07 -4.47
C TYR A 94 -6.34 33.09 -4.61
N LEU A 95 -6.63 31.80 -4.49
CA LEU A 95 -5.77 30.73 -4.95
C LEU A 95 -6.39 30.09 -6.19
N LEU A 96 -5.55 29.71 -7.13
CA LEU A 96 -5.94 28.83 -8.22
C LEU A 96 -6.14 27.41 -7.68
N ALA A 97 -7.08 26.64 -8.24
CA ALA A 97 -7.29 25.25 -7.87
C ALA A 97 -5.99 24.42 -7.97
N SER A 98 -5.15 24.71 -8.95
CA SER A 98 -3.81 24.12 -9.12
C SER A 98 -2.86 24.35 -7.95
N GLN A 99 -2.98 25.49 -7.23
CA GLN A 99 -2.15 25.76 -6.05
C GLN A 99 -2.58 24.89 -4.87
N ILE A 100 -3.88 24.58 -4.76
CA ILE A 100 -4.40 23.66 -3.75
C ILE A 100 -3.93 22.23 -4.05
N ASP A 101 -4.04 21.80 -5.31
CA ASP A 101 -3.55 20.48 -5.75
C ASP A 101 -2.05 20.31 -5.47
N THR A 102 -1.24 21.32 -5.80
CA THR A 102 0.20 21.31 -5.50
C THR A 102 0.45 21.18 -3.99
N TYR A 103 -0.28 21.93 -3.16
CA TYR A 103 -0.14 21.86 -1.71
C TYR A 103 -0.50 20.47 -1.16
N VAL A 104 -1.63 19.91 -1.60
CA VAL A 104 -2.07 18.57 -1.16
C VAL A 104 -1.08 17.50 -1.62
N SER A 105 -0.68 17.54 -2.89
CA SER A 105 0.26 16.58 -3.49
C SER A 105 1.68 16.66 -2.93
N ALA A 106 2.12 17.84 -2.50
CA ALA A 106 3.44 18.03 -1.86
C ALA A 106 3.47 17.55 -0.39
N THR A 107 2.32 17.27 0.21
CA THR A 107 2.22 16.80 1.60
C THR A 107 1.97 15.30 1.68
N THR A 108 2.51 14.65 2.69
CA THR A 108 2.12 13.28 3.01
C THR A 108 0.73 13.29 3.63
N ALA A 109 -0.26 12.76 2.90
CA ALA A 109 -1.62 12.61 3.40
C ALA A 109 -1.83 11.20 3.96
N THR A 110 -2.42 11.10 5.15
CA THR A 110 -2.94 9.83 5.69
C THR A 110 -4.36 9.62 5.16
N LEU A 111 -4.54 8.62 4.30
CA LEU A 111 -5.86 8.25 3.78
C LEU A 111 -6.44 7.11 4.61
N THR A 112 -7.48 7.39 5.40
CA THR A 112 -8.25 6.36 6.12
C THR A 112 -9.57 6.08 5.41
N ASN A 113 -9.98 4.80 5.41
CA ASN A 113 -11.28 4.33 4.90
C ASN A 113 -11.59 4.79 3.47
N LYS A 114 -10.60 4.73 2.56
CA LYS A 114 -10.79 5.07 1.14
C LYS A 114 -10.86 3.81 0.28
N THR A 115 -11.75 3.84 -0.71
CA THR A 115 -11.78 2.87 -1.80
C THR A 115 -10.99 3.45 -2.96
N LEU A 116 -9.89 2.79 -3.35
CA LEU A 116 -9.09 3.14 -4.51
C LEU A 116 -9.44 2.17 -5.65
N THR A 117 -9.99 2.66 -6.75
CA THR A 117 -10.51 1.78 -7.83
C THR A 117 -9.43 1.34 -8.81
N THR A 118 -8.43 2.18 -9.08
CA THR A 118 -7.30 1.91 -10.00
C THR A 118 -6.00 2.57 -9.53
N PRO A 119 -5.59 2.40 -8.25
CA PRO A 119 -4.37 3.04 -7.77
C PRO A 119 -3.15 2.47 -8.49
N GLN A 120 -2.26 3.34 -8.95
CA GLN A 120 -0.89 2.97 -9.30
C GLN A 120 0.01 3.30 -8.11
N ILE A 121 0.67 2.29 -7.56
CA ILE A 121 1.61 2.44 -6.44
C ILE A 121 3.00 2.09 -6.97
N THR A 122 3.84 3.10 -7.21
CA THR A 122 5.19 2.90 -7.77
C THR A 122 6.14 2.22 -6.78
N SER A 123 6.06 2.57 -5.50
CA SER A 123 6.94 2.05 -4.44
C SER A 123 6.17 1.93 -3.12
N GLY A 124 5.30 0.92 -3.04
CA GLY A 124 4.48 0.66 -1.85
C GLY A 124 5.28 -0.08 -0.79
N VAL A 125 5.18 0.36 0.47
CA VAL A 125 5.67 -0.39 1.64
C VAL A 125 4.46 -0.78 2.48
N LEU A 126 4.20 -2.08 2.60
CA LEU A 126 3.04 -2.65 3.31
C LEU A 126 3.56 -3.38 4.56
N ASN A 127 3.49 -2.73 5.72
CA ASN A 127 4.22 -3.19 6.92
C ASN A 127 3.48 -4.17 7.83
N THR A 128 2.14 -4.16 7.84
CA THR A 128 1.35 -4.88 8.86
C THR A 128 0.50 -5.98 8.26
N GLY A 129 -0.42 -5.63 7.37
CA GLY A 129 -1.35 -6.59 6.79
C GLY A 129 -1.79 -6.18 5.39
N VAL A 130 -1.85 -7.19 4.52
CA VAL A 130 -2.46 -7.11 3.19
C VAL A 130 -3.54 -8.18 3.17
N SER A 131 -4.76 -7.79 2.84
CA SER A 131 -5.91 -8.69 2.80
C SER A 131 -6.75 -8.43 1.56
N GLY A 132 -7.68 -9.35 1.27
CA GLY A 132 -8.52 -9.32 0.08
C GLY A 132 -8.37 -10.59 -0.73
N SER A 133 -9.22 -10.74 -1.75
CA SER A 133 -9.31 -11.96 -2.56
C SER A 133 -8.11 -12.20 -3.48
N ALA A 134 -7.30 -11.16 -3.73
CA ALA A 134 -6.07 -11.22 -4.52
C ALA A 134 -4.91 -11.94 -3.79
N ILE A 135 -5.04 -12.11 -2.47
CA ILE A 135 -4.11 -12.90 -1.65
C ILE A 135 -4.78 -14.23 -1.35
N LYS A 136 -4.16 -15.33 -1.78
CA LYS A 136 -4.70 -16.69 -1.63
C LYS A 136 -3.93 -17.41 -0.52
N ASP A 137 -4.69 -17.92 0.44
CA ASP A 137 -4.19 -18.83 1.47
C ASP A 137 -4.71 -20.24 1.20
N GLN A 138 -3.89 -21.09 0.59
CA GLN A 138 -4.25 -22.44 0.14
C GLN A 138 -3.05 -23.38 0.27
N ASP A 139 -3.14 -24.36 1.15
CA ASP A 139 -2.05 -25.29 1.44
C ASP A 139 -1.68 -26.21 0.28
N ASP A 140 -2.63 -26.46 -0.63
CA ASP A 140 -2.45 -27.35 -1.78
C ASP A 140 -2.13 -26.60 -3.09
N MET A 141 -2.17 -25.26 -3.07
CA MET A 141 -2.00 -24.41 -4.24
C MET A 141 -2.92 -24.77 -5.43
N SER A 142 -4.08 -25.40 -5.19
CA SER A 142 -4.96 -25.97 -6.24
C SER A 142 -5.67 -24.96 -7.14
N SER A 143 -5.72 -23.68 -6.72
CA SER A 143 -6.24 -22.59 -7.56
C SER A 143 -5.18 -21.51 -7.81
N ASP A 144 -4.03 -21.96 -8.29
CA ASP A 144 -2.94 -21.10 -8.71
C ASP A 144 -3.40 -20.04 -9.73
N SER A 145 -2.74 -18.87 -9.69
CA SER A 145 -3.12 -17.76 -10.56
C SER A 145 -1.95 -16.83 -10.78
N ALA A 146 -1.72 -16.46 -12.04
CA ALA A 146 -0.68 -15.54 -12.45
C ALA A 146 -0.86 -14.10 -11.91
N THR A 147 -2.05 -13.77 -11.36
CA THR A 147 -2.39 -12.43 -10.87
C THR A 147 -2.67 -12.38 -9.37
N HIS A 148 -2.49 -13.48 -8.66
CA HIS A 148 -2.69 -13.56 -7.21
C HIS A 148 -1.35 -13.81 -6.51
N LEU A 149 -1.25 -13.39 -5.25
CA LEU A 149 -0.12 -13.72 -4.38
C LEU A 149 -0.51 -14.86 -3.44
N ALA A 150 0.44 -15.75 -3.15
CA ALA A 150 0.28 -16.77 -2.12
C ALA A 150 0.74 -16.25 -0.74
N THR A 151 0.22 -16.83 0.34
CA THR A 151 0.75 -16.55 1.68
C THR A 151 2.01 -17.37 1.98
N GLN A 152 2.77 -16.95 3.00
CA GLN A 152 3.88 -17.75 3.52
C GLN A 152 3.42 -19.12 4.05
N GLN A 153 2.21 -19.21 4.62
CA GLN A 153 1.68 -20.47 5.17
C GLN A 153 1.33 -21.44 4.03
N SER A 154 0.69 -20.96 2.96
CA SER A 154 0.38 -21.76 1.77
C SER A 154 1.64 -22.39 1.16
N ILE A 155 2.67 -21.57 0.95
CA ILE A 155 3.93 -22.03 0.36
C ILE A 155 4.58 -23.07 1.27
N LYS A 156 4.61 -22.82 2.58
CA LYS A 156 5.19 -23.77 3.55
C LYS A 156 4.43 -25.09 3.55
N ALA A 157 3.11 -25.05 3.65
CA ALA A 157 2.28 -26.25 3.70
C ALA A 157 2.39 -27.07 2.40
N TYR A 158 2.40 -26.41 1.24
CA TYR A 158 2.63 -27.07 -0.04
C TYR A 158 3.99 -27.77 -0.06
N VAL A 159 5.06 -27.06 0.28
CA VAL A 159 6.43 -27.61 0.29
C VAL A 159 6.59 -28.75 1.29
N ASP A 160 6.12 -28.58 2.52
CA ASP A 160 6.15 -29.65 3.53
C ASP A 160 5.41 -30.90 3.01
N THR A 161 4.24 -30.72 2.40
CA THR A 161 3.47 -31.82 1.81
C THR A 161 4.21 -32.50 0.66
N GLN A 162 4.90 -31.74 -0.19
CA GLN A 162 5.70 -32.31 -1.28
C GLN A 162 6.87 -33.13 -0.72
N ILE A 163 7.59 -32.59 0.26
CA ILE A 163 8.77 -33.24 0.85
C ILE A 163 8.36 -34.53 1.59
N THR A 164 7.30 -34.50 2.40
CA THR A 164 6.79 -35.70 3.08
C THR A 164 6.26 -36.77 2.12
N ALA A 165 5.97 -36.42 0.87
CA ALA A 165 5.60 -37.38 -0.16
C ALA A 165 6.80 -38.01 -0.88
N GLU A 166 8.03 -37.54 -0.63
CA GLU A 166 9.25 -38.06 -1.23
C GLU A 166 9.79 -39.25 -0.40
N ASP A 167 9.54 -40.47 -0.85
CA ASP A 167 10.12 -41.69 -0.29
C ASP A 167 10.98 -42.46 -1.30
N LEU A 168 11.81 -43.36 -0.77
CA LEU A 168 12.52 -44.39 -1.53
C LEU A 168 12.01 -45.77 -1.14
N ASP A 169 11.20 -46.35 -2.01
CA ASP A 169 10.77 -47.73 -1.90
C ASP A 169 11.89 -48.72 -2.25
N VAL A 170 12.13 -49.68 -1.37
CA VAL A 170 13.05 -50.81 -1.59
C VAL A 170 12.30 -52.11 -1.39
N THR A 171 12.25 -52.95 -2.43
CA THR A 171 11.65 -54.29 -2.37
C THR A 171 12.72 -55.36 -2.39
N THR A 172 12.63 -56.30 -1.45
CA THR A 172 13.53 -57.43 -1.26
C THR A 172 12.76 -58.75 -1.34
N ASP A 173 13.46 -59.87 -1.20
CA ASP A 173 12.84 -61.20 -1.03
C ASP A 173 11.99 -61.32 0.24
N SER A 174 12.18 -60.40 1.19
CA SER A 174 11.54 -60.38 2.50
C SER A 174 10.42 -59.34 2.61
N GLY A 175 10.15 -58.59 1.52
CA GLY A 175 9.08 -57.58 1.46
C GLY A 175 9.57 -56.21 1.00
N THR A 176 8.65 -55.23 1.04
CA THR A 176 8.89 -53.83 0.69
C THR A 176 9.00 -52.98 1.94
N ILE A 177 9.96 -52.07 1.95
CA ILE A 177 10.08 -50.97 2.90
C ILE A 177 10.08 -49.65 2.13
N ALA A 178 9.56 -48.59 2.74
CA ALA A 178 9.70 -47.22 2.25
C ALA A 178 10.68 -46.50 3.19
N ILE A 179 11.61 -45.73 2.62
CA ILE A 179 12.52 -44.86 3.38
C ILE A 179 12.07 -43.43 3.15
N ASP A 180 11.65 -42.74 4.20
CA ASP A 180 11.32 -41.32 4.12
C ASP A 180 12.61 -40.50 3.98
N LEU A 181 12.83 -39.87 2.83
CA LEU A 181 14.11 -39.21 2.52
C LEU A 181 14.30 -37.88 3.26
N ASP A 182 13.26 -37.34 3.90
CA ASP A 182 13.33 -36.10 4.66
C ASP A 182 13.71 -36.30 6.14
N SER A 183 13.49 -37.52 6.66
CA SER A 183 13.59 -37.81 8.09
C SER A 183 14.34 -39.11 8.42
N GLU A 184 14.49 -40.02 7.45
CA GLU A 184 15.15 -41.31 7.63
C GLU A 184 16.47 -41.41 6.83
N THR A 185 17.20 -42.51 7.02
CA THR A 185 18.44 -42.79 6.28
C THR A 185 18.41 -44.21 5.74
N LEU A 186 18.62 -44.37 4.43
CA LEU A 186 18.84 -45.68 3.84
C LEU A 186 20.15 -46.26 4.38
N THR A 187 20.05 -47.34 5.17
CA THR A 187 21.21 -48.07 5.67
C THR A 187 21.48 -49.29 4.80
N VAL A 188 22.66 -49.36 4.19
CA VAL A 188 23.14 -50.53 3.45
C VAL A 188 24.18 -51.26 4.30
N SER A 189 23.73 -52.26 5.05
CA SER A 189 24.60 -53.06 5.91
C SER A 189 25.29 -54.19 5.15
N GLY A 190 26.54 -54.45 5.48
CA GLY A 190 27.18 -55.73 5.16
C GLY A 190 26.53 -56.90 5.91
N GLY A 191 26.83 -58.12 5.48
CA GLY A 191 26.35 -59.36 6.07
C GLY A 191 27.41 -60.46 5.95
N THR A 192 27.04 -61.70 6.27
CA THR A 192 27.95 -62.84 6.07
C THR A 192 28.29 -62.99 4.59
N GLY A 193 29.57 -62.82 4.23
CA GLY A 193 30.03 -62.93 2.87
C GLY A 193 30.00 -61.63 2.06
N LEU A 194 29.54 -60.52 2.65
CA LEU A 194 29.43 -59.23 1.97
C LEU A 194 29.83 -58.07 2.89
N ASP A 195 30.83 -57.31 2.48
CA ASP A 195 31.17 -56.02 3.07
C ASP A 195 30.49 -54.88 2.28
N SER A 196 29.89 -53.92 2.99
CA SER A 196 29.42 -52.67 2.39
C SER A 196 30.40 -51.53 2.70
N SER A 197 30.62 -50.65 1.72
CA SER A 197 31.40 -49.42 1.89
C SER A 197 30.80 -48.30 1.04
N ALA A 198 31.03 -47.04 1.42
CA ALA A 198 30.55 -45.89 0.66
C ALA A 198 31.62 -44.79 0.57
N THR A 199 31.69 -44.11 -0.57
CA THR A 199 32.54 -42.94 -0.77
C THR A 199 31.86 -41.98 -1.75
N GLY A 200 31.58 -40.76 -1.31
CA GLY A 200 30.75 -39.82 -2.08
C GLY A 200 29.34 -40.40 -2.30
N ASN A 201 28.90 -40.43 -3.55
CA ASN A 201 27.58 -40.95 -3.94
C ASN A 201 27.62 -42.44 -4.37
N ALA A 202 28.76 -43.12 -4.22
CA ALA A 202 28.89 -44.52 -4.60
C ALA A 202 28.81 -45.43 -3.35
N VAL A 203 27.91 -46.41 -3.39
CA VAL A 203 27.88 -47.55 -2.45
C VAL A 203 28.47 -48.76 -3.15
N THR A 204 29.44 -49.40 -2.51
CA THR A 204 30.10 -50.62 -3.00
C THR A 204 29.72 -51.79 -2.09
N LEU A 205 29.23 -52.87 -2.70
CA LEU A 205 29.05 -54.16 -2.05
C LEU A 205 30.13 -55.10 -2.57
N ALA A 206 31.05 -55.50 -1.70
CA ALA A 206 32.16 -56.39 -2.02
C ALA A 206 31.99 -57.73 -1.29
N ILE A 207 32.48 -58.81 -1.89
CA ILE A 207 32.54 -60.10 -1.21
C ILE A 207 33.63 -60.03 -0.11
N ASP A 208 33.31 -60.49 1.10
CA ASP A 208 34.27 -60.49 2.21
C ASP A 208 35.27 -61.67 2.13
N SER A 209 36.23 -61.72 3.04
CA SER A 209 37.26 -62.78 3.08
C SER A 209 36.75 -64.19 3.42
N THR A 210 35.47 -64.34 3.77
CA THR A 210 34.86 -65.61 4.18
C THR A 210 34.30 -66.43 3.00
N VAL A 211 34.14 -65.82 1.83
CA VAL A 211 33.59 -66.47 0.63
C VAL A 211 34.71 -66.87 -0.33
N ALA A 212 34.69 -68.13 -0.77
CA ALA A 212 35.58 -68.63 -1.82
C ALA A 212 35.06 -68.23 -3.22
N THR A 213 35.90 -67.62 -4.04
CA THR A 213 35.57 -67.30 -5.43
C THR A 213 36.15 -68.34 -6.40
N LEU A 214 35.64 -68.38 -7.63
CA LEU A 214 35.98 -69.41 -8.62
C LEU A 214 37.41 -69.27 -9.18
N THR A 215 38.06 -68.13 -8.97
CA THR A 215 39.39 -67.81 -9.50
C THR A 215 40.33 -67.43 -8.36
N GLY A 216 41.29 -68.29 -8.05
CA GLY A 216 42.30 -68.06 -7.02
C GLY A 216 42.54 -69.29 -6.13
N THR A 217 43.66 -69.29 -5.40
CA THR A 217 43.93 -70.28 -4.34
C THR A 217 43.23 -69.85 -3.06
N GLN A 218 42.37 -70.70 -2.51
CA GLN A 218 41.66 -70.44 -1.25
C GLN A 218 42.24 -71.30 -0.13
N THR A 219 42.50 -70.69 1.03
CA THR A 219 42.91 -71.42 2.25
C THR A 219 41.70 -71.61 3.14
N LEU A 220 41.28 -72.87 3.34
CA LEU A 220 40.11 -73.21 4.17
C LEU A 220 40.59 -73.73 5.54
N THR A 221 40.58 -72.87 6.55
CA THR A 221 40.98 -73.25 7.92
C THR A 221 39.78 -73.78 8.72
N ASN A 222 39.97 -74.85 9.49
CA ASN A 222 38.96 -75.46 10.34
C ASN A 222 37.64 -75.83 9.61
N LYS A 223 37.72 -76.13 8.31
CA LYS A 223 36.58 -76.66 7.54
C LYS A 223 36.76 -78.15 7.33
N SER A 224 35.66 -78.89 7.47
CA SER A 224 35.58 -80.26 6.98
C SER A 224 35.30 -80.21 5.49
N VAL A 225 36.14 -80.86 4.69
CA VAL A 225 35.91 -81.04 3.26
C VAL A 225 35.51 -82.49 3.04
N ASP A 226 34.28 -82.71 2.60
CA ASP A 226 33.81 -84.05 2.28
C ASP A 226 34.46 -84.57 1.00
N LEU A 227 35.36 -85.55 1.14
CA LEU A 227 36.07 -86.17 0.03
C LEU A 227 35.20 -87.12 -0.81
N GLY A 228 34.05 -87.54 -0.30
CA GLY A 228 33.13 -88.41 -1.03
C GLY A 228 32.40 -87.69 -2.15
N THR A 229 32.20 -86.38 -2.00
CA THR A 229 31.43 -85.54 -2.94
C THR A 229 32.25 -84.42 -3.58
N ASN A 230 33.46 -84.14 -3.09
CA ASN A 230 34.37 -83.15 -3.68
C ASN A 230 35.54 -83.84 -4.40
N THR A 231 35.93 -83.29 -5.55
CA THR A 231 37.17 -83.70 -6.24
C THR A 231 38.31 -82.82 -5.76
N LEU A 232 39.23 -83.38 -4.97
CA LEU A 232 40.47 -82.72 -4.60
C LEU A 232 41.59 -83.25 -5.50
N THR A 233 42.26 -82.35 -6.21
CA THR A 233 43.38 -82.69 -7.09
C THR A 233 44.69 -82.26 -6.46
N GLY A 234 45.67 -83.16 -6.46
CA GLY A 234 47.03 -82.94 -5.96
C GLY A 234 47.86 -84.21 -6.10
N SER A 235 49.17 -84.10 -5.97
CA SER A 235 50.08 -85.25 -5.88
C SER A 235 50.05 -85.88 -4.48
N VAL A 236 50.46 -87.15 -4.38
CA VAL A 236 50.60 -87.84 -3.07
C VAL A 236 51.55 -87.09 -2.14
N ALA A 237 52.60 -86.47 -2.69
CA ALA A 237 53.54 -85.66 -1.90
C ALA A 237 52.88 -84.40 -1.31
N GLU A 238 52.01 -83.73 -2.07
CA GLU A 238 51.27 -82.54 -1.61
C GLU A 238 50.26 -82.92 -0.52
N PHE A 239 49.51 -84.02 -0.68
CA PHE A 239 48.58 -84.49 0.35
C PHE A 239 49.29 -84.93 1.64
N ASN A 240 50.43 -85.63 1.55
CA ASN A 240 51.20 -86.07 2.72
C ASN A 240 51.81 -84.91 3.51
N SER A 241 52.06 -83.76 2.86
CA SER A 241 52.61 -82.57 3.53
C SER A 241 51.54 -81.71 4.21
N ALA A 242 50.25 -81.98 3.94
CA ALA A 242 49.11 -81.21 4.43
C ALA A 242 48.39 -81.85 5.63
N LEU A 243 48.70 -83.12 5.94
CA LEU A 243 48.24 -83.89 7.11
C LEU A 243 49.16 -83.67 8.32
#